data_AF-U5DH79-F1
#
_entry.id   AF-U5DH79-F1
#
_cell.length_a   1.000
_cell.length_b   1.000
_cell.length_c   1.000
_cell.angle_alpha   90.00
_cell.angle_beta   90.00
_cell.angle_gamma   90.00
#
_symmetry.space_group_name_H-M   'P 1'
#
loop_
_entity.id
_entity.type
_entity.pdbx_description
1 polymer ?
#
loop_
_entity_poly.entity_id
_entity_poly.type
_entity_poly.pdbx_seq_one_letter_code
_entity_poly.pdbx_strand_id
1 'polypeptide(L)'
;MVGHSLGACLAILSSFDVVANGLNMVGSKPPFPVTAFVFGSPGVGNKEFNDRVKSLPSLRVLHVKNAIDLIPLYPGKFLDYEKTGVDLVVDTRASPYLKDSLNPSDWHNLQALIHVVAGWEGKKGFSLKVPRSVALVNKSCDFLKDECLVPASWWMEKNKGMVRGEGGDWYLSPPIDDDIPLPE
;
A
#
# COMPACT_ATOMS: atom_id res chain seq x y z
N MET A 1 6.76 -8.16 -5.19
CA MET A 1 6.99 -6.81 -4.62
C MET A 1 5.67 -6.24 -4.15
N VAL A 2 5.68 -5.36 -3.14
CA VAL A 2 4.47 -4.77 -2.58
C VAL A 2 4.68 -3.30 -2.28
N GLY A 3 3.63 -2.50 -2.34
CA GLY A 3 3.71 -1.09 -2.01
C GLY A 3 2.36 -0.39 -2.01
N HIS A 4 2.28 0.75 -1.32
CA HIS A 4 1.11 1.62 -1.26
C HIS A 4 1.48 3.03 -1.68
N SER A 5 0.57 3.73 -2.37
CA SER A 5 0.78 5.12 -2.80
C SER A 5 2.09 5.29 -3.61
N LEU A 6 3.01 6.17 -3.21
CA LEU A 6 4.35 6.27 -3.82
C LEU A 6 5.08 4.92 -3.85
N GLY A 7 5.01 4.15 -2.77
CA GLY A 7 5.64 2.82 -2.68
C GLY A 7 5.06 1.83 -3.70
N ALA A 8 3.80 2.01 -4.13
CA ALA A 8 3.22 1.20 -5.20
C ALA A 8 3.89 1.49 -6.55
N CYS A 9 4.15 2.76 -6.88
CA CYS A 9 4.90 3.13 -8.07
C CYS A 9 6.31 2.52 -8.06
N LEU A 10 7.00 2.63 -6.93
CA LEU A 10 8.33 2.02 -6.74
C LEU A 10 8.28 0.50 -6.91
N ALA A 11 7.29 -0.17 -6.31
CA ALA A 11 7.13 -1.61 -6.45
C ALA A 11 6.92 -2.04 -7.92
N ILE A 12 6.19 -1.27 -8.72
CA ILE A 12 6.00 -1.53 -10.16
C ILE A 12 7.31 -1.32 -10.92
N LEU A 13 7.97 -0.18 -10.71
CA LEU A 13 9.23 0.14 -11.40
C LEU A 13 10.33 -0.87 -11.07
N SER A 14 10.49 -1.23 -9.80
CA SER A 14 11.47 -2.25 -9.40
C SER A 14 11.10 -3.64 -9.91
N SER A 15 9.82 -4.01 -9.96
CA SER A 15 9.41 -5.30 -10.54
C SER A 15 9.69 -5.35 -12.04
N PHE A 16 9.47 -4.23 -12.72
CA PHE A 16 9.83 -4.06 -14.11
C PHE A 16 11.33 -4.18 -14.32
N ASP A 17 12.13 -3.45 -13.52
CA ASP A 17 13.59 -3.43 -13.61
C ASP A 17 14.19 -4.83 -13.43
N VAL A 18 13.74 -5.55 -12.40
CA VAL A 18 14.17 -6.95 -12.12
C VAL A 18 13.93 -7.85 -13.34
N VAL A 19 12.79 -7.75 -14.00
CA VAL A 19 12.45 -8.62 -15.13
C VAL A 19 13.10 -8.14 -16.43
N ALA A 20 13.10 -6.83 -16.68
CA ALA A 20 13.62 -6.23 -17.90
C ALA A 20 15.14 -6.41 -18.02
N ASN A 21 15.86 -6.39 -16.90
CA ASN A 21 17.30 -6.63 -16.83
C ASN A 21 17.66 -8.09 -16.56
N GLY A 22 16.67 -9.00 -16.50
CA GLY A 22 16.95 -10.43 -16.36
C GLY A 22 17.46 -10.84 -14.99
N LEU A 23 17.29 -10.00 -13.96
CA LEU A 23 17.66 -10.30 -12.57
C LEU A 23 16.80 -11.42 -11.97
N ASN A 24 15.71 -11.78 -12.64
CA ASN A 24 14.91 -12.96 -12.31
C ASN A 24 15.41 -14.28 -12.93
N MET A 25 16.64 -14.31 -13.45
CA MET A 25 17.30 -15.51 -13.98
C MET A 25 18.41 -15.98 -13.04
N VAL A 26 18.52 -17.30 -12.85
CA VAL A 26 19.55 -17.91 -12.00
C VAL A 26 20.23 -19.04 -12.75
N GLY A 27 21.46 -18.78 -13.23
CA GLY A 27 22.20 -19.70 -14.09
C GLY A 27 21.39 -20.06 -15.33
N SER A 28 21.29 -21.36 -15.63
CA SER A 28 20.56 -21.87 -16.81
C SER A 28 19.07 -22.15 -16.56
N LYS A 29 18.52 -21.75 -15.40
CA LYS A 29 17.11 -21.99 -15.06
C LYS A 29 16.18 -21.01 -15.79
N PRO A 30 14.92 -21.41 -16.07
CA PRO A 30 13.94 -20.47 -16.61
C PRO A 30 13.70 -19.30 -15.63
N PRO A 31 13.33 -18.11 -16.13
CA PRO A 31 13.08 -16.95 -15.29
C PRO A 31 11.96 -17.21 -14.28
N PHE A 32 12.16 -16.83 -13.01
CA PHE A 32 11.11 -16.95 -12.00
C PHE A 32 10.07 -15.81 -12.14
N PRO A 33 8.80 -16.04 -11.77
CA PRO A 33 7.76 -15.02 -11.89
C PRO A 33 7.97 -13.88 -10.88
N VAL A 34 7.76 -12.65 -11.32
CA VAL A 34 7.78 -11.45 -10.49
C VAL A 34 6.38 -10.84 -10.49
N THR A 35 5.77 -10.73 -9.32
CA THR A 35 4.44 -10.14 -9.17
C THR A 35 4.48 -8.94 -8.22
N ALA A 36 3.91 -7.83 -8.65
CA ALA A 36 3.65 -6.66 -7.82
C ALA A 36 2.20 -6.65 -7.33
N PHE A 37 1.99 -6.65 -6.00
CA PHE A 37 0.69 -6.40 -5.39
C PHE A 37 0.71 -4.99 -4.82
N VAL A 38 -0.02 -4.08 -5.46
CA VAL A 38 0.06 -2.66 -5.17
C VAL A 38 -1.28 -2.09 -4.71
N PHE A 39 -1.23 -1.14 -3.79
CA PHE A 39 -2.40 -0.58 -3.13
C PHE A 39 -2.48 0.92 -3.41
N GLY A 40 -3.60 1.40 -3.94
CA GLY A 40 -3.79 2.83 -4.20
C GLY A 40 -2.70 3.44 -5.12
N SER A 41 -2.19 2.68 -6.10
CA SER A 41 -1.10 3.13 -6.97
C SER A 41 -1.54 4.32 -7.85
N PRO A 42 -0.81 5.45 -7.83
CA PRO A 42 -0.83 6.45 -8.89
C PRO A 42 -0.45 5.87 -10.27
N GLY A 43 -0.61 6.70 -11.31
CA GLY A 43 -0.06 6.43 -12.65
C GLY A 43 1.47 6.36 -12.62
N VAL A 44 2.05 5.35 -13.28
CA VAL A 44 3.50 5.06 -13.22
C VAL A 44 4.25 5.46 -14.48
N GLY A 45 3.72 5.11 -15.65
CA GLY A 45 4.41 5.33 -16.90
C GLY A 45 3.44 5.53 -18.06
N ASN A 46 4.01 5.92 -19.18
CA ASN A 46 3.29 6.20 -20.41
C ASN A 46 3.00 4.94 -21.22
N LYS A 47 2.54 5.14 -22.47
CA LYS A 47 2.18 4.04 -23.36
C LYS A 47 3.37 3.10 -23.64
N GLU A 48 4.55 3.63 -23.93
CA GLU A 48 5.76 2.84 -24.22
C GLU A 48 6.14 1.97 -23.02
N PHE A 49 6.11 2.53 -21.81
CA PHE A 49 6.35 1.77 -20.59
C PHE A 49 5.34 0.62 -20.44
N ASN A 50 4.04 0.90 -20.62
CA ASN A 50 3.00 -0.11 -20.48
C ASN A 50 3.12 -1.23 -21.53
N ASP A 51 3.44 -0.89 -22.78
CA ASP A 51 3.67 -1.86 -23.84
C ASP A 51 4.88 -2.74 -23.54
N ARG A 52 5.95 -2.14 -22.98
CA ARG A 52 7.11 -2.91 -22.53
C ARG A 52 6.75 -3.84 -21.38
N VAL A 53 6.00 -3.40 -20.37
CA VAL A 53 5.53 -4.26 -19.27
C VAL A 53 4.72 -5.46 -19.81
N LYS A 54 3.80 -5.22 -20.75
CA LYS A 54 2.98 -6.29 -21.38
C LYS A 54 3.82 -7.30 -22.16
N SER A 55 4.96 -6.89 -22.70
CA SER A 55 5.87 -7.78 -23.44
C SER A 55 6.65 -8.73 -22.54
N LEU A 56 6.68 -8.52 -21.21
CA LEU A 56 7.43 -9.32 -20.24
C LEU A 56 6.55 -10.43 -19.64
N PRO A 57 6.68 -11.70 -20.10
CA PRO A 57 5.75 -12.77 -19.71
C PRO A 57 5.84 -13.18 -18.24
N SER A 58 6.97 -12.91 -17.58
CA SER A 58 7.23 -13.23 -16.17
C SER A 58 6.83 -12.10 -15.21
N LEU A 59 6.34 -10.96 -15.70
CA LEU A 59 5.91 -9.83 -14.88
C LEU A 59 4.38 -9.76 -14.76
N ARG A 60 3.86 -9.65 -13.54
CA ARG A 60 2.44 -9.38 -13.27
C ARG A 60 2.27 -8.24 -12.28
N VAL A 61 1.22 -7.46 -12.43
CA VAL A 61 0.87 -6.36 -11.53
C VAL A 61 -0.62 -6.45 -11.20
N LEU A 62 -0.93 -6.60 -9.91
CA LEU A 62 -2.30 -6.51 -9.38
C LEU A 62 -2.44 -5.20 -8.59
N HIS A 63 -3.35 -4.35 -9.03
CA HIS A 63 -3.72 -3.12 -8.36
C HIS A 63 -4.95 -3.33 -7.48
N VAL A 64 -4.81 -3.15 -6.19
CA VAL A 64 -5.92 -3.03 -5.24
C VAL A 64 -6.29 -1.55 -5.13
N LYS A 65 -7.53 -1.20 -5.48
CA LYS A 65 -8.01 0.19 -5.51
C LYS A 65 -9.29 0.34 -4.71
N ASN A 66 -9.40 1.43 -3.96
CA ASN A 66 -10.67 1.86 -3.41
C ASN A 66 -11.46 2.63 -4.48
N ALA A 67 -12.74 2.34 -4.65
CA ALA A 67 -13.59 2.93 -5.69
C ALA A 67 -13.70 4.46 -5.59
N ILE A 68 -13.58 5.00 -4.38
CA ILE A 68 -13.69 6.44 -4.08
C ILE A 68 -12.34 7.15 -3.92
N ASP A 69 -11.22 6.42 -4.03
CA ASP A 69 -9.89 7.02 -3.95
C ASP A 69 -9.50 7.69 -5.26
N LEU A 70 -9.10 8.95 -5.18
CA LEU A 70 -8.74 9.79 -6.33
C LEU A 70 -7.27 9.66 -6.71
N ILE A 71 -6.40 9.21 -5.80
CA ILE A 71 -4.96 9.09 -6.06
C ILE A 71 -4.65 8.17 -7.26
N PRO A 72 -5.30 7.00 -7.42
CA PRO A 72 -5.08 6.14 -8.58
C PRO A 72 -5.51 6.73 -9.93
N LEU A 73 -6.20 7.87 -9.94
CA LEU A 73 -6.59 8.59 -11.16
C LEU A 73 -5.52 9.57 -11.63
N TYR A 74 -4.51 9.84 -10.81
CA TYR A 74 -3.45 10.80 -11.09
C TYR A 74 -2.06 10.15 -11.12
N PRO A 75 -1.14 10.62 -11.99
CA PRO A 75 -1.44 11.31 -13.23
C PRO A 75 -2.26 10.39 -14.17
N GLY A 76 -3.20 10.98 -14.90
CA GLY A 76 -4.10 10.25 -15.81
C GLY A 76 -3.69 10.36 -17.28
N LYS A 77 -4.52 9.80 -18.18
CA LYS A 77 -4.27 9.78 -19.64
C LYS A 77 -4.02 11.14 -20.27
N PHE A 78 -4.60 12.21 -19.73
CA PHE A 78 -4.37 13.58 -20.23
C PHE A 78 -2.93 14.06 -20.05
N LEU A 79 -2.16 13.42 -19.18
CA LEU A 79 -0.73 13.68 -18.95
C LEU A 79 0.14 12.56 -19.55
N ASP A 80 -0.39 11.79 -20.50
CA ASP A 80 0.29 10.67 -21.16
C ASP A 80 0.63 9.49 -20.24
N TYR A 81 -0.16 9.25 -19.18
CA TYR A 81 -0.03 8.06 -18.33
C TYR A 81 -1.03 6.97 -18.70
N GLU A 82 -0.57 5.73 -18.78
CA GLU A 82 -1.39 4.58 -19.18
C GLU A 82 -1.52 3.55 -18.04
N LYS A 83 -2.71 2.96 -17.92
CA LYS A 83 -2.98 1.93 -16.93
C LYS A 83 -2.22 0.64 -17.26
N THR A 84 -1.48 0.14 -16.28
CA THR A 84 -0.73 -1.12 -16.33
C THR A 84 -1.39 -2.16 -15.42
N GLY A 85 -1.27 -3.46 -15.74
CA GLY A 85 -1.73 -4.54 -14.86
C GLY A 85 -3.25 -4.77 -14.80
N VAL A 86 -3.69 -5.48 -13.77
CA VAL A 86 -5.09 -5.86 -13.51
C VAL A 86 -5.59 -5.17 -12.24
N ASP A 87 -6.86 -4.77 -12.21
CA ASP A 87 -7.47 -4.12 -11.04
C ASP A 87 -8.33 -5.10 -10.23
N LEU A 88 -8.13 -5.09 -8.91
CA LEU A 88 -9.09 -5.49 -7.89
C LEU A 88 -9.68 -4.22 -7.27
N VAL A 89 -10.92 -3.89 -7.65
CA VAL A 89 -11.62 -2.72 -7.10
C VAL A 89 -12.47 -3.15 -5.92
N VAL A 90 -12.29 -2.47 -4.79
CA VAL A 90 -13.09 -2.61 -3.57
C VAL A 90 -13.70 -1.27 -3.20
N ASP A 91 -14.66 -1.26 -2.28
CA ASP A 91 -15.29 -0.03 -1.80
C ASP A 91 -15.30 0.02 -0.27
N THR A 92 -14.58 0.98 0.31
CA THR A 92 -14.53 1.16 1.78
C THR A 92 -15.89 1.44 2.40
N ARG A 93 -16.83 2.02 1.65
CA ARG A 93 -18.16 2.35 2.16
C ARG A 93 -19.02 1.11 2.45
N ALA A 94 -18.64 -0.07 1.95
CA ALA A 94 -19.34 -1.30 2.24
C ALA A 94 -19.10 -1.82 3.67
N SER A 95 -18.02 -1.39 4.33
CA SER A 95 -17.71 -1.83 5.69
C SER A 95 -18.63 -1.13 6.71
N PRO A 96 -19.34 -1.86 7.58
CA PRO A 96 -20.19 -1.25 8.60
C PRO A 96 -19.38 -0.55 9.71
N TYR A 97 -18.06 -0.78 9.77
CA TYR A 97 -17.15 -0.25 10.77
C TYR A 97 -16.54 1.11 10.41
N LEU A 98 -16.61 1.54 9.14
CA LEU A 98 -15.97 2.78 8.68
C LEU A 98 -16.97 3.94 8.69
N LYS A 99 -16.49 5.15 9.03
CA LYS A 99 -17.25 6.40 8.93
C LYS A 99 -17.61 6.68 7.47
N ASP A 100 -18.69 7.43 7.24
CA ASP A 100 -18.94 8.06 5.94
C ASP A 100 -18.08 9.32 5.82
N SER A 101 -16.78 9.11 5.62
CA SER A 101 -15.79 10.19 5.64
C SER A 101 -15.78 10.99 4.34
N LEU A 102 -15.66 12.31 4.47
CA LEU A 102 -15.41 13.23 3.35
C LEU A 102 -13.92 13.56 3.17
N ASN A 103 -13.03 12.94 3.96
CA ASN A 103 -11.59 13.17 3.91
C ASN A 103 -10.93 12.22 2.90
N PRO A 104 -10.31 12.73 1.82
CA PRO A 104 -9.63 11.89 0.83
C PRO A 104 -8.51 11.02 1.41
N SER A 105 -7.88 11.44 2.52
CA SER A 105 -6.83 10.67 3.19
C SER A 105 -7.36 9.35 3.77
N ASP A 106 -8.63 9.33 4.19
CA ASP A 106 -9.27 8.12 4.70
C ASP A 106 -9.54 7.13 3.56
N TRP A 107 -10.00 7.64 2.41
CA TRP A 107 -10.24 6.82 1.22
C TRP A 107 -8.96 6.18 0.69
N HIS A 108 -7.84 6.88 0.83
CA HIS A 108 -6.51 6.43 0.42
C HIS A 108 -5.78 5.60 1.49
N ASN A 109 -6.36 5.41 2.68
CA ASN A 109 -5.68 4.75 3.79
C ASN A 109 -5.44 3.26 3.52
N LEU A 110 -4.18 2.82 3.64
CA LEU A 110 -3.78 1.42 3.40
C LEU A 110 -4.49 0.43 4.32
N GLN A 111 -4.60 0.74 5.61
CA GLN A 111 -5.18 -0.18 6.59
C GLN A 111 -6.69 -0.33 6.39
N ALA A 112 -7.37 0.74 5.98
CA ALA A 112 -8.77 0.71 5.55
C ALA A 112 -8.95 -0.14 4.28
N LEU A 113 -8.08 0.02 3.29
CA LEU A 113 -8.13 -0.77 2.06
C LEU A 113 -7.94 -2.27 2.33
N ILE A 114 -6.94 -2.63 3.16
CA ILE A 114 -6.71 -4.04 3.56
C ILE A 114 -7.87 -4.56 4.43
N HIS A 115 -8.45 -3.72 5.29
CA HIS A 115 -9.65 -4.08 6.06
C HIS A 115 -10.81 -4.47 5.14
N VAL A 116 -11.04 -3.71 4.07
CA VAL A 116 -12.07 -4.05 3.10
C VAL A 116 -11.73 -5.32 2.34
N VAL A 117 -10.48 -5.47 1.85
CA VAL A 117 -10.03 -6.71 1.18
C VAL A 117 -10.28 -7.94 2.05
N ALA A 118 -10.09 -7.84 3.37
CA ALA A 118 -10.31 -8.94 4.31
C ALA A 118 -11.77 -9.39 4.42
N GLY A 119 -12.74 -8.60 3.95
CA GLY A 119 -14.17 -8.95 4.02
C GLY A 119 -15.00 -8.57 2.81
N TRP A 120 -14.36 -8.28 1.67
CA TRP A 120 -15.04 -7.81 0.45
C TRP A 120 -15.81 -8.95 -0.22
N GLU A 121 -17.13 -8.79 -0.37
CA GLU A 121 -18.00 -9.73 -1.09
C GLU A 121 -18.54 -9.15 -2.41
N GLY A 122 -17.87 -8.11 -2.93
CA GLY A 122 -18.35 -7.35 -4.09
C GLY A 122 -19.60 -6.55 -3.74
N LYS A 123 -20.54 -6.47 -4.68
CA LYS A 123 -21.83 -5.77 -4.48
C LYS A 123 -22.73 -6.39 -3.40
N LYS A 124 -22.39 -7.57 -2.87
CA LYS A 124 -23.15 -8.24 -1.80
C LYS A 124 -22.90 -7.60 -0.43
N GLY A 125 -21.84 -6.81 -0.28
CA GLY A 125 -21.52 -6.10 0.94
C GLY A 125 -20.19 -6.55 1.55
N PHE A 126 -20.17 -6.63 2.88
CA PHE A 126 -18.96 -6.86 3.65
C PHE A 126 -19.19 -7.88 4.77
N SER A 127 -18.31 -8.88 4.85
CA SER A 127 -18.24 -9.84 5.94
C SER A 127 -16.80 -10.33 6.06
N LEU A 128 -16.14 -10.06 7.18
CA LEU A 128 -14.74 -10.46 7.42
C LEU A 128 -14.58 -11.98 7.22
N LYS A 129 -13.68 -12.37 6.31
CA LYS A 129 -13.37 -13.77 5.99
C LYS A 129 -12.08 -14.26 6.63
N VAL A 130 -11.29 -13.35 7.18
CA VAL A 130 -10.03 -13.65 7.87
C VAL A 130 -9.98 -12.90 9.20
N PRO A 131 -9.32 -13.46 10.23
CA PRO A 131 -9.13 -12.77 11.49
C PRO A 131 -8.25 -11.54 11.28
N ARG A 132 -8.86 -10.34 11.31
CA ARG A 132 -8.18 -9.05 11.19
C ARG A 132 -8.77 -8.07 12.19
N SER A 133 -7.91 -7.47 13.01
CA SER A 133 -8.35 -6.45 13.96
C SER A 133 -8.76 -5.17 13.21
N VAL A 134 -9.99 -4.73 13.47
CA VAL A 134 -10.54 -3.47 12.95
C VAL A 134 -9.70 -2.27 13.43
N ALA A 135 -9.10 -2.35 14.63
CA ALA A 135 -8.30 -1.27 15.21
C ALA A 135 -7.10 -0.86 14.34
N LEU A 136 -6.61 -1.74 13.47
CA LEU A 136 -5.51 -1.42 12.55
C LEU A 136 -5.84 -0.26 11.60
N VAL A 137 -7.12 -0.02 11.29
CA VAL A 137 -7.55 1.09 10.44
C VAL A 137 -7.09 2.43 11.01
N ASN A 138 -7.33 2.69 12.30
CA ASN A 138 -6.98 3.95 12.96
C ASN A 138 -5.49 4.08 13.31
N LYS A 139 -4.58 3.26 12.75
CA LYS A 139 -3.13 3.43 12.97
C LYS A 139 -2.70 4.87 12.73
N SER A 140 -3.18 5.49 11.65
CA SER A 140 -2.75 6.82 11.20
C SER A 140 -3.91 7.72 10.78
N CYS A 141 -5.13 7.42 11.20
CA CYS A 141 -6.33 8.18 10.87
C CYS A 141 -7.43 8.01 11.93
N ASP A 142 -8.58 8.64 11.71
CA ASP A 142 -9.79 8.51 12.52
C ASP A 142 -10.98 8.02 11.68
N PHE A 143 -10.79 6.89 11.00
CA PHE A 143 -11.74 6.41 9.99
C PHE A 143 -12.74 5.38 10.52
N LEU A 144 -12.45 4.73 11.64
CA LEU A 144 -13.41 3.84 12.32
C LEU A 144 -14.51 4.63 12.98
N LYS A 145 -15.76 4.17 12.91
CA LYS A 145 -16.85 4.80 13.65
C LYS A 145 -16.58 4.79 15.16
N ASP A 146 -17.10 5.80 15.85
CA ASP A 146 -16.83 6.02 17.28
C ASP A 146 -17.34 4.86 18.15
N GLU A 147 -18.35 4.11 17.71
CA GLU A 147 -18.83 2.91 18.41
C GLU A 147 -17.81 1.77 18.44
N CYS A 148 -16.76 1.81 17.62
CA CYS A 148 -15.66 0.86 17.67
C CYS A 148 -14.75 1.08 18.90
N LEU A 149 -14.84 2.25 19.56
CA LEU A 149 -14.05 2.62 20.75
C LEU A 149 -12.53 2.48 20.55
N VAL A 150 -12.05 2.69 19.32
CA VAL A 150 -10.62 2.67 18.97
C VAL A 150 -10.10 4.10 18.84
N PRO A 151 -9.06 4.51 19.59
CA PRO A 151 -8.47 5.83 19.47
C PRO A 151 -8.00 6.13 18.03
N ALA A 152 -8.19 7.38 17.60
CA ALA A 152 -7.64 7.88 16.35
C ALA A 152 -6.11 7.92 16.36
N SER A 153 -5.49 7.72 15.20
CA SER A 153 -4.05 7.89 14.95
C SER A 153 -3.17 7.32 16.07
N TRP A 154 -3.49 6.12 16.53
CA TRP A 154 -2.91 5.57 17.75
C TRP A 154 -1.47 5.09 17.56
N TRP A 155 -1.01 4.89 16.32
CA TRP A 155 0.36 4.46 16.06
C TRP A 155 1.33 5.61 16.34
N MET A 156 2.05 5.49 17.45
CA MET A 156 3.08 6.42 17.86
C MET A 156 4.11 5.68 18.70
N GLU A 157 5.39 6.03 18.55
CA GLU A 157 6.43 5.54 19.43
C GLU A 157 6.14 5.94 20.88
N LYS A 158 6.49 5.08 21.83
CA LYS A 158 6.32 5.37 23.25
C LYS A 158 7.04 6.69 23.56
N ASN A 159 6.32 7.64 24.16
CA ASN A 159 6.83 9.00 24.44
C ASN A 159 7.44 9.69 23.20
N LYS A 160 6.99 9.38 21.98
CA LYS A 160 7.55 9.88 20.71
C LYS A 160 9.05 9.59 20.56
N GLY A 161 9.51 8.45 21.07
CA GLY A 161 10.91 8.05 21.03
C GLY A 161 11.78 8.66 22.14
N MET A 162 11.20 9.43 23.06
CA MET A 162 11.93 9.93 24.22
C MET A 162 12.14 8.82 25.25
N VAL A 163 13.35 8.73 25.77
CA VAL A 163 13.78 7.77 26.79
C VAL A 163 14.43 8.50 27.96
N ARG A 164 14.33 7.91 29.15
CA ARG A 164 14.84 8.50 30.38
C ARG A 164 16.16 7.84 30.77
N GLY A 165 17.20 8.64 30.96
CA GLY A 165 18.55 8.17 31.27
C GLY A 165 18.73 7.85 32.75
N GLU A 166 19.88 7.26 33.09
CA GLU A 166 20.22 6.92 34.47
C GLU A 166 20.25 8.16 35.39
N GLY A 167 20.69 9.31 34.86
CA GLY A 167 20.66 10.59 35.56
C GLY A 167 19.26 11.20 35.73
N GLY A 168 18.22 10.59 35.16
CA GLY A 168 16.84 11.04 35.26
C GLY A 168 16.40 12.02 34.16
N ASP A 169 17.33 12.53 33.35
CA ASP A 169 17.07 13.38 32.19
C ASP A 169 16.46 12.62 31.01
N TRP A 170 15.75 13.35 30.15
CA TRP A 170 15.12 12.79 28.95
C TRP A 170 15.91 13.12 27.68
N TYR A 171 16.10 12.12 26.83
CA TYR A 171 16.79 12.25 25.55
C TYR A 171 15.99 11.55 24.45
N LEU A 172 16.21 11.96 23.20
CA LEU A 172 15.69 11.22 22.05
C LEU A 172 16.48 9.92 21.93
N SER A 173 15.78 8.79 21.77
CA SER A 173 16.43 7.51 21.52
C SER A 173 17.35 7.63 20.31
N PRO A 174 18.59 7.13 20.38
CA PRO A 174 19.42 7.01 19.19
C PRO A 174 18.71 6.12 18.15
N PRO A 175 19.04 6.27 16.85
CA PRO A 175 18.63 5.33 15.82
C PRO A 175 18.99 3.89 16.24
N ILE A 176 18.15 2.94 15.83
CA ILE A 176 18.44 1.51 16.03
C ILE A 176 19.57 1.13 15.07
N ASP A 177 20.48 0.26 15.48
CA ASP A 177 21.70 -0.08 14.72
C ASP A 177 21.44 -0.53 13.27
N ASP A 178 20.28 -1.13 12.98
CA ASP A 178 19.87 -1.58 11.64
C ASP A 178 19.56 -0.42 10.67
N ASP A 179 19.33 0.80 11.17
CA ASP A 179 19.11 2.01 10.35
C ASP A 179 20.42 2.73 9.98
N ILE A 180 21.57 2.19 10.41
CA ILE A 180 22.88 2.70 10.01
C ILE A 180 23.23 2.11 8.64
N PRO A 181 23.44 2.92 7.59
CA PRO A 181 23.90 2.41 6.31
C PRO A 181 25.24 1.70 6.51
N LEU A 182 25.25 0.38 6.34
CA LEU A 182 26.49 -0.37 6.28
C LEU A 182 27.15 -0.04 4.94
N PRO A 183 28.42 0.41 4.91
CA PRO A 183 29.14 0.56 3.66
C PRO A 183 29.25 -0.82 2.98
N GLU A 184 28.90 -0.86 1.69
CA GLU A 184 29.15 -2.01 0.80
C GLU A 184 30.65 -2.28 0.61
#